data_AF-A0A9W7B588-F1
#
_entry.id   AF-A0A9W7B588-F1
#
_cell.length_a   1.000
_cell.length_b   1.000
_cell.length_c   1.000
_cell.angle_alpha   90.00
_cell.angle_beta   90.00
_cell.angle_gamma   90.00
#
_symmetry.space_group_name_H-M   'P 1'
#
loop_
_entity.id
_entity.type
_entity.pdbx_description
1 polymer ?
#
loop_
_entity_poly.entity_id
_entity_poly.type
_entity_poly.pdbx_seq_one_letter_code
_entity_poly.pdbx_strand_id
1 'polypeptide(L)'
;MSSNPMTTDSKHVHMEIDPADNNTDDPSPSRRCNYCRTNPKKSCYCYSLNLRAQTLVDTSLSSLTIPYNLDVVISGGGFLSYYYLGVSTILNSLESLNKTKLHRFSGASAGAQAPFKNVVLGNELHIQSSLSYALIFSSYSNKFDNMLNAAITADFHWRTLAEYLEDLCTPEILEALTKKVYVSITLLFPWSNKLISIYTSKEQAQKAFLATGSMFINYEGNLAIDGGATDCAPRFKDGKRSQLIVELLNSELPMRNVVSFKGLAEVLKAVEMGQDDFVEFLKGGEKKNAFMFVDERESWGTFTC
;
A
#
# COMPACT_ATOMS: atom_id res chain seq x y z
N MET A 1 -23.71 -54.19 -25.11
CA MET A 1 -23.87 -53.06 -24.18
C MET A 1 -22.48 -52.54 -23.86
N SER A 2 -22.07 -51.45 -24.51
CA SER A 2 -20.74 -50.84 -24.37
C SER A 2 -20.95 -49.39 -23.95
N SER A 3 -20.44 -49.04 -22.77
CA SER A 3 -20.53 -47.73 -22.14
C SER A 3 -19.28 -46.91 -22.46
N ASN A 4 -19.43 -45.77 -23.11
CA ASN A 4 -18.38 -44.76 -23.27
C ASN A 4 -18.41 -43.75 -22.12
N PRO A 5 -17.25 -43.21 -21.69
CA PRO A 5 -17.16 -42.26 -20.59
C PRO A 5 -17.38 -40.81 -21.05
N MET A 6 -18.01 -40.01 -20.17
CA MET A 6 -18.17 -38.56 -20.31
C MET A 6 -16.83 -37.85 -20.13
N THR A 7 -16.44 -37.05 -21.12
CA THR A 7 -15.39 -36.02 -21.02
C THR A 7 -16.03 -34.71 -20.55
N THR A 8 -15.47 -34.11 -19.49
CA THR A 8 -15.85 -32.79 -18.99
C THR A 8 -15.08 -31.70 -19.72
N ASP A 9 -15.80 -30.86 -20.47
CA ASP A 9 -15.27 -29.64 -21.11
C ASP A 9 -15.00 -28.54 -20.06
N SER A 10 -13.73 -28.16 -19.91
CA SER A 10 -13.32 -26.94 -19.21
C SER A 10 -13.50 -25.73 -20.13
N LYS A 11 -14.53 -24.92 -19.88
CA LYS A 11 -14.72 -23.64 -20.57
C LYS A 11 -13.66 -22.64 -20.11
N HIS A 12 -12.64 -22.43 -20.95
CA HIS A 12 -11.77 -21.26 -20.86
C HIS A 12 -12.57 -20.00 -21.23
N VAL A 13 -12.69 -19.06 -20.30
CA VAL A 13 -13.25 -17.73 -20.57
C VAL A 13 -12.15 -16.88 -21.19
N HIS A 14 -12.15 -16.78 -22.52
CA HIS A 14 -11.45 -15.70 -23.21
C HIS A 14 -12.29 -14.42 -23.10
N MET A 15 -11.78 -13.42 -22.37
CA MET A 15 -12.34 -12.07 -22.34
C MET A 15 -11.44 -11.15 -23.18
N GLU A 16 -12.00 -10.62 -24.27
CA GLU A 16 -11.37 -9.58 -25.09
C GLU A 16 -11.29 -8.24 -24.34
N ILE A 17 -10.19 -7.53 -24.56
CA ILE A 17 -9.96 -6.16 -24.11
C ILE A 17 -10.52 -5.25 -25.20
N ASP A 18 -11.59 -4.51 -24.90
CA ASP A 18 -12.15 -3.51 -25.80
C ASP A 18 -11.19 -2.29 -25.88
N PRO A 19 -10.61 -1.96 -27.04
CA PRO A 19 -9.62 -0.90 -27.17
C PRO A 19 -10.20 0.50 -27.46
N ALA A 20 -11.51 0.73 -27.31
CA ALA A 20 -12.12 2.00 -27.72
C ALA A 20 -12.64 2.87 -26.56
N ASP A 21 -11.80 3.79 -26.06
CA ASP A 21 -12.26 5.07 -25.54
C ASP A 21 -11.23 6.17 -25.82
N ASN A 22 -11.19 6.62 -27.09
CA ASN A 22 -10.24 7.62 -27.62
C ASN A 22 -10.82 9.05 -27.60
N ASN A 23 -11.38 9.50 -26.47
CA ASN A 23 -11.84 10.89 -26.34
C ASN A 23 -10.96 11.65 -25.33
N THR A 24 -9.83 12.17 -25.81
CA THR A 24 -8.71 12.69 -24.99
C THR A 24 -8.68 14.20 -24.78
N ASP A 25 -9.70 14.96 -25.17
CA ASP A 25 -9.56 16.43 -25.29
C ASP A 25 -10.07 17.27 -24.10
N ASP A 26 -10.38 16.65 -22.95
CA ASP A 26 -10.73 17.38 -21.71
C ASP A 26 -9.63 17.23 -20.65
N PRO A 27 -8.83 18.29 -20.37
CA PRO A 27 -7.70 18.22 -19.46
C PRO A 27 -8.08 18.37 -17.98
N SER A 28 -9.37 18.44 -17.61
CA SER A 28 -9.76 18.69 -16.22
C SER A 28 -9.44 17.49 -15.28
N PRO A 29 -8.76 17.72 -14.14
CA PRO A 29 -8.44 16.67 -13.15
C PRO A 29 -9.67 15.90 -12.64
N SER A 30 -10.83 16.56 -12.61
CA SER A 30 -12.09 16.00 -12.11
C SER A 30 -12.65 14.86 -12.97
N ARG A 31 -12.44 14.85 -14.30
CA ARG A 31 -12.87 13.73 -15.16
C ARG A 31 -11.93 12.54 -15.15
N ARG A 32 -10.62 12.74 -15.00
CA ARG A 32 -9.65 11.62 -14.84
C ARG A 32 -9.96 10.78 -13.60
N CYS A 33 -10.49 11.41 -12.55
CA CYS A 33 -10.94 10.72 -11.34
C CYS A 33 -12.25 9.93 -11.57
N ASN A 34 -13.13 10.33 -12.49
CA ASN A 34 -14.38 9.61 -12.77
C ASN A 34 -14.16 8.27 -13.51
N TYR A 35 -13.18 8.18 -14.41
CA TYR A 35 -12.77 6.91 -15.01
C TYR A 35 -12.28 5.88 -13.96
N CYS A 36 -11.78 6.37 -12.80
CA CYS A 36 -11.40 5.53 -11.68
C CYS A 36 -12.61 4.95 -10.92
N ARG A 37 -13.76 5.64 -10.90
CA ARG A 37 -14.95 5.23 -10.15
C ARG A 37 -15.94 4.36 -10.93
N THR A 38 -16.02 4.50 -12.25
CA THR A 38 -17.11 3.90 -13.03
C THR A 38 -16.75 2.61 -13.76
N ASN A 39 -15.52 2.10 -13.64
CA ASN A 39 -15.13 0.88 -14.34
C ASN A 39 -15.55 -0.37 -13.54
N PRO A 40 -16.57 -1.13 -13.99
CA PRO A 40 -17.11 -2.27 -13.26
C PRO A 40 -16.08 -3.39 -13.06
N LYS A 41 -15.05 -3.48 -13.91
CA LYS A 41 -13.99 -4.48 -13.71
C LYS A 41 -13.17 -4.20 -12.44
N LYS A 42 -12.99 -2.92 -12.06
CA LYS A 42 -12.20 -2.54 -10.88
C LYS A 42 -12.91 -2.86 -9.57
N SER A 43 -14.22 -2.57 -9.51
CA SER A 43 -15.04 -2.93 -8.36
C SER A 43 -15.09 -4.45 -8.19
N CYS A 44 -15.16 -5.23 -9.29
CA CYS A 44 -15.03 -6.68 -9.23
C CYS A 44 -13.71 -7.15 -8.61
N TYR A 45 -12.54 -6.64 -9.07
CA TYR A 45 -11.25 -7.04 -8.48
C TYR A 45 -11.12 -6.65 -7.00
N CYS A 46 -11.54 -5.44 -6.64
CA CYS A 46 -11.52 -4.98 -5.25
C CYS A 46 -12.39 -5.88 -4.36
N TYR A 47 -13.60 -6.22 -4.83
CA TYR A 47 -14.47 -7.15 -4.13
C TYR A 47 -13.83 -8.54 -4.00
N SER A 48 -13.29 -9.10 -5.09
CA SER A 48 -12.65 -10.41 -5.09
C SER A 48 -11.46 -10.49 -4.14
N LEU A 49 -10.60 -9.45 -4.08
CA LEU A 49 -9.46 -9.42 -3.17
C LEU A 49 -9.88 -9.39 -1.70
N ASN A 50 -10.90 -8.59 -1.35
CA ASN A 50 -11.44 -8.55 0.01
C ASN A 50 -12.14 -9.86 0.40
N LEU A 51 -12.95 -10.43 -0.50
CA LEU A 51 -13.61 -11.72 -0.28
C LEU A 51 -12.59 -12.85 -0.10
N ARG A 52 -11.50 -12.85 -0.88
CA ARG A 52 -10.39 -13.79 -0.74
C ARG A 52 -9.73 -13.65 0.62
N ALA A 53 -9.41 -12.43 1.06
CA ALA A 53 -8.84 -12.17 2.38
C ALA A 53 -9.73 -12.70 3.52
N GLN A 54 -11.04 -12.42 3.46
CA GLN A 54 -12.01 -12.94 4.42
C GLN A 54 -12.01 -14.47 4.43
N THR A 55 -12.09 -15.10 3.24
CA THR A 55 -12.07 -16.56 3.11
C THR A 55 -10.81 -17.18 3.72
N LEU A 56 -9.64 -16.59 3.48
CA LEU A 56 -8.38 -17.07 4.06
C LEU A 56 -8.37 -16.97 5.58
N VAL A 57 -8.87 -15.87 6.14
CA VAL A 57 -8.96 -15.66 7.58
C VAL A 57 -9.96 -16.64 8.20
N ASP A 58 -11.15 -16.76 7.64
CA ASP A 58 -12.22 -17.63 8.15
C ASP A 58 -11.81 -19.10 8.14
N THR A 59 -11.20 -19.57 7.05
CA THR A 59 -10.75 -20.96 6.92
C THR A 59 -9.56 -21.31 7.82
N SER A 60 -8.81 -20.30 8.26
CA SER A 60 -7.59 -20.48 9.06
C SER A 60 -7.74 -20.03 10.51
N LEU A 61 -8.91 -19.50 10.91
CA LEU A 61 -9.07 -18.66 12.09
C LEU A 61 -8.55 -19.28 13.40
N SER A 62 -8.76 -20.58 13.59
CA SER A 62 -8.33 -21.30 14.79
C SER A 62 -6.82 -21.47 14.91
N SER A 63 -6.08 -21.26 13.82
CA SER A 63 -4.63 -21.43 13.74
C SER A 63 -3.84 -20.11 13.70
N LEU A 64 -4.53 -18.96 13.56
CA LEU A 64 -3.87 -17.66 13.45
C LEU A 64 -3.50 -17.12 14.83
N THR A 65 -2.24 -16.74 14.98
CA THR A 65 -1.71 -16.08 16.18
C THR A 65 -1.34 -14.64 15.85
N ILE A 66 -2.05 -13.68 16.44
CA ILE A 66 -1.81 -12.24 16.27
C ILE A 66 -2.00 -11.51 17.60
N PRO A 67 -1.14 -10.54 17.96
CA PRO A 67 -1.38 -9.68 19.11
C PRO A 67 -2.69 -8.89 18.97
N TYR A 68 -3.45 -8.80 20.05
CA TYR A 68 -4.71 -8.06 20.02
C TYR A 68 -4.51 -6.54 19.88
N ASN A 69 -3.52 -5.96 20.55
CA ASN A 69 -3.17 -4.55 20.39
C ASN A 69 -1.92 -4.44 19.54
N LEU A 70 -2.08 -3.91 18.32
CA LEU A 70 -1.02 -3.93 17.32
C LEU A 70 -0.75 -2.53 16.77
N ASP A 71 0.53 -2.16 16.72
CA ASP A 71 1.03 -1.10 15.86
C ASP A 71 1.67 -1.73 14.61
N VAL A 72 1.61 -1.06 13.46
CA VAL A 72 2.12 -1.59 12.18
C VAL A 72 3.18 -0.66 11.62
N VAL A 73 4.37 -1.19 11.35
CA VAL A 73 5.50 -0.46 10.76
C VAL A 73 5.73 -1.01 9.37
N ILE A 74 5.74 -0.16 8.34
CA ILE A 74 5.84 -0.58 6.95
C ILE A 74 7.06 0.11 6.34
N SER A 75 8.00 -0.68 5.84
CA SER A 75 9.21 -0.12 5.27
C SER A 75 8.95 0.62 3.96
N GLY A 76 9.89 1.46 3.53
CA GLY A 76 9.96 1.90 2.15
C GLY A 76 10.11 0.73 1.17
N GLY A 77 9.61 0.90 -0.06
CA GLY A 77 9.65 -0.13 -1.11
C GLY A 77 8.96 0.24 -2.42
N GLY A 78 8.57 1.50 -2.63
CA GLY A 78 7.89 1.94 -3.84
C GLY A 78 6.63 1.13 -4.16
N PHE A 79 6.52 0.62 -5.39
CA PHE A 79 5.35 -0.17 -5.79
C PHE A 79 5.28 -1.57 -5.16
N LEU A 80 6.31 -2.03 -4.43
CA LEU A 80 6.16 -3.22 -3.59
C LEU A 80 5.08 -3.04 -2.51
N SER A 81 4.61 -1.82 -2.26
CA SER A 81 3.42 -1.56 -1.44
C SER A 81 2.14 -2.27 -1.92
N TYR A 82 2.07 -2.77 -3.16
CA TYR A 82 0.99 -3.69 -3.58
C TYR A 82 0.99 -5.01 -2.79
N TYR A 83 2.16 -5.49 -2.37
CA TYR A 83 2.27 -6.61 -1.45
C TYR A 83 1.62 -6.29 -0.10
N TYR A 84 1.95 -5.13 0.47
CA TYR A 84 1.30 -4.66 1.71
C TYR A 84 -0.19 -4.39 1.54
N LEU A 85 -0.67 -4.01 0.35
CA LEU A 85 -2.09 -3.92 0.09
C LEU A 85 -2.78 -5.27 0.38
N GLY A 86 -2.16 -6.38 0.00
CA GLY A 86 -2.59 -7.73 0.39
C GLY A 86 -2.62 -7.94 1.90
N VAL A 87 -1.51 -7.65 2.58
CA VAL A 87 -1.41 -7.72 4.05
C VAL A 87 -2.51 -6.91 4.74
N SER A 88 -2.77 -5.70 4.25
CA SER A 88 -3.78 -4.80 4.80
C SER A 88 -5.20 -5.36 4.70
N THR A 89 -5.54 -6.09 3.64
CA THR A 89 -6.86 -6.75 3.53
C THR A 89 -7.05 -7.86 4.57
N ILE A 90 -5.99 -8.62 4.90
CA ILE A 90 -6.03 -9.62 5.97
C ILE A 90 -6.17 -8.94 7.34
N LEU A 91 -5.38 -7.89 7.60
CA LEU A 91 -5.46 -7.13 8.85
C LEU A 91 -6.86 -6.52 9.05
N ASN A 92 -7.46 -5.94 8.00
CA ASN A 92 -8.82 -5.40 8.04
C ASN A 92 -9.85 -6.49 8.35
N SER A 93 -9.70 -7.69 7.76
CA SER A 93 -10.56 -8.83 8.06
C SER A 93 -10.43 -9.26 9.53
N LEU A 94 -9.21 -9.37 10.04
CA LEU A 94 -8.94 -9.73 11.45
C LEU A 94 -9.50 -8.68 12.43
N GLU A 95 -9.37 -7.39 12.11
CA GLU A 95 -9.94 -6.31 12.92
C GLU A 95 -11.48 -6.35 12.90
N SER A 96 -12.10 -6.61 11.74
CA SER A 96 -13.57 -6.75 11.63
C SER A 96 -14.13 -7.93 12.43
N LEU A 97 -13.33 -8.99 12.61
CA LEU A 97 -13.63 -10.16 13.43
C LEU A 97 -13.21 -10.00 14.90
N ASN A 98 -12.77 -8.79 15.31
CA ASN A 98 -12.29 -8.48 16.65
C ASN A 98 -11.16 -9.42 17.13
N LYS A 99 -10.29 -9.85 16.21
CA LYS A 99 -9.10 -10.68 16.51
C LYS A 99 -7.87 -9.84 16.79
N THR A 100 -7.83 -8.63 16.24
CA THR A 100 -6.80 -7.63 16.52
C THR A 100 -7.43 -6.23 16.48
N LYS A 101 -6.68 -5.24 16.96
CA LYS A 101 -7.01 -3.83 16.92
C LYS A 101 -5.76 -3.07 16.50
N LEU A 102 -5.84 -2.40 15.37
CA LEU A 102 -4.76 -1.62 14.78
C LEU A 102 -4.77 -0.24 15.41
N HIS A 103 -3.70 0.14 16.10
CA HIS A 103 -3.64 1.42 16.82
C HIS A 103 -2.95 2.49 16.01
N ARG A 104 -1.73 2.24 15.55
CA ARG A 104 -0.93 3.20 14.78
C ARG A 104 -0.24 2.52 13.61
N PHE A 105 0.09 3.33 12.62
CA PHE A 105 0.89 2.98 11.47
C PHE A 105 2.10 3.90 11.41
N SER A 106 3.25 3.36 11.05
CA SER A 106 4.42 4.17 10.72
C SER A 106 5.09 3.64 9.46
N GLY A 107 5.77 4.51 8.73
CA GLY A 107 6.51 4.10 7.54
C GLY A 107 7.29 5.23 6.90
N ALA A 108 8.02 4.87 5.84
CA ALA A 108 8.63 5.79 4.91
C ALA A 108 8.19 5.44 3.48
N SER A 109 8.25 6.41 2.56
CA SER A 109 7.90 6.19 1.16
C SER A 109 6.50 5.59 1.02
N ALA A 110 6.34 4.64 0.10
CA ALA A 110 5.12 3.90 -0.08
C ALA A 110 4.60 3.20 1.20
N GLY A 111 5.48 2.87 2.17
CA GLY A 111 5.10 2.30 3.46
C GLY A 111 4.33 3.28 4.35
N ALA A 112 4.65 4.57 4.29
CA ALA A 112 3.84 5.63 4.91
C ALA A 112 2.61 5.99 4.07
N GLN A 113 2.76 6.06 2.74
CA GLN A 113 1.67 6.46 1.85
C GLN A 113 0.51 5.47 1.84
N ALA A 114 0.76 4.16 1.98
CA ALA A 114 -0.29 3.14 2.00
C ALA A 114 -1.32 3.32 3.16
N PRO A 115 -0.92 3.36 4.44
CA PRO A 115 -1.85 3.62 5.53
C PRO A 115 -2.42 5.03 5.49
N PHE A 116 -1.66 6.04 5.02
CA PHE A 116 -2.19 7.39 4.82
C PHE A 116 -3.37 7.39 3.84
N LYS A 117 -3.20 6.80 2.65
CA LYS A 117 -4.28 6.63 1.67
C LYS A 117 -5.45 5.86 2.24
N ASN A 118 -5.19 4.81 3.02
CA ASN A 118 -6.26 4.02 3.63
C ASN A 118 -7.13 4.85 4.58
N VAL A 119 -6.53 5.74 5.39
CA VAL A 119 -7.29 6.63 6.29
C VAL A 119 -8.10 7.67 5.50
N VAL A 120 -7.52 8.27 4.45
CA VAL A 120 -8.19 9.32 3.67
C VAL A 120 -9.28 8.76 2.74
N LEU A 121 -9.01 7.65 2.06
CA LEU A 121 -9.88 7.08 1.03
C LEU A 121 -10.81 5.99 1.57
N GLY A 122 -10.44 5.36 2.69
CA GLY A 122 -10.97 4.06 3.08
C GLY A 122 -10.39 2.91 2.24
N ASN A 123 -10.59 1.68 2.72
CA ASN A 123 -10.00 0.47 2.15
C ASN A 123 -10.41 0.25 0.68
N GLU A 124 -11.69 0.38 0.35
CA GLU A 124 -12.20 0.08 -0.99
C GLU A 124 -11.62 1.03 -2.05
N LEU A 125 -11.71 2.35 -1.81
CA LEU A 125 -11.16 3.34 -2.75
C LEU A 125 -9.63 3.29 -2.79
N HIS A 126 -8.95 2.95 -1.70
CA HIS A 126 -7.51 2.74 -1.72
C HIS A 126 -7.11 1.56 -2.62
N ILE A 127 -7.81 0.43 -2.54
CA ILE A 127 -7.57 -0.72 -3.43
C ILE A 127 -7.89 -0.34 -4.88
N GLN A 128 -9.06 0.27 -5.14
CA GLN A 128 -9.48 0.65 -6.49
C GLN A 128 -8.52 1.66 -7.14
N SER A 129 -8.05 2.67 -6.40
CA SER A 129 -7.06 3.63 -6.90
C SER A 129 -5.71 2.96 -7.19
N SER A 130 -5.28 2.05 -6.32
CA SER A 130 -4.04 1.28 -6.50
C SER A 130 -4.11 0.38 -7.74
N LEU A 131 -5.23 -0.33 -7.95
CA LEU A 131 -5.46 -1.14 -9.16
C LEU A 131 -5.63 -0.30 -10.43
N SER A 132 -6.19 0.92 -10.31
CA SER A 132 -6.25 1.85 -11.44
C SER A 132 -4.86 2.26 -11.89
N TYR A 133 -3.93 2.48 -10.95
CA TYR A 133 -2.54 2.78 -11.28
C TYR A 133 -1.85 1.59 -11.96
N ALA A 134 -2.22 0.35 -11.61
CA ALA A 134 -1.72 -0.84 -12.28
C ALA A 134 -2.09 -0.90 -13.78
N LEU A 135 -3.25 -0.36 -14.16
CA LEU A 135 -3.64 -0.22 -15.56
C LEU A 135 -2.80 0.82 -16.31
N ILE A 136 -2.38 1.90 -15.61
CA ILE A 136 -1.50 2.92 -16.18
C ILE A 136 -0.15 2.30 -16.58
N PHE A 137 0.40 1.39 -15.75
CA PHE A 137 1.64 0.69 -16.12
C PHE A 137 1.51 -0.07 -17.45
N SER A 138 0.40 -0.78 -17.66
CA SER A 138 0.19 -1.52 -18.91
C SER A 138 -0.03 -0.59 -20.11
N SER A 139 -0.82 0.48 -19.94
CA SER A 139 -1.17 1.40 -21.03
C SER A 139 -0.02 2.32 -21.44
N TYR A 140 0.93 2.59 -20.53
CA TYR A 140 2.04 3.52 -20.75
C TYR A 140 3.38 2.88 -20.39
N SER A 141 3.58 1.62 -20.75
CA SER A 141 4.78 0.84 -20.38
C SER A 141 6.10 1.50 -20.77
N ASN A 142 6.15 2.24 -21.87
CA ASN A 142 7.30 3.04 -22.31
C ASN A 142 7.68 4.19 -21.36
N LYS A 143 6.78 4.64 -20.48
CA LYS A 143 7.08 5.63 -19.43
C LYS A 143 7.71 4.99 -18.20
N PHE A 144 7.67 3.65 -18.12
CA PHE A 144 8.16 2.85 -17.00
C PHE A 144 9.25 1.85 -17.41
N ASP A 145 9.77 1.98 -18.64
CA ASP A 145 10.72 1.04 -19.25
C ASP A 145 12.14 1.14 -18.68
N ASN A 146 12.48 2.27 -18.05
CA ASN A 146 13.70 2.47 -17.31
C ASN A 146 13.44 3.14 -15.96
N MET A 147 14.33 2.86 -15.02
CA MET A 147 14.15 3.21 -13.60
C MET A 147 14.04 4.72 -13.37
N LEU A 148 14.82 5.54 -14.07
CA LEU A 148 14.80 6.99 -13.91
C LEU A 148 13.48 7.60 -14.42
N ASN A 149 13.06 7.22 -15.64
CA ASN A 149 11.78 7.67 -16.18
C ASN A 149 10.60 7.19 -15.34
N ALA A 150 10.66 5.95 -14.84
CA ALA A 150 9.64 5.42 -13.95
C ALA A 150 9.53 6.26 -12.65
N ALA A 151 10.67 6.59 -12.03
CA ALA A 151 10.71 7.41 -10.81
C ALA A 151 10.18 8.83 -11.05
N ILE A 152 10.60 9.50 -12.13
CA ILE A 152 10.13 10.85 -12.49
C ILE A 152 8.62 10.83 -12.81
N THR A 153 8.18 9.86 -13.59
CA THR A 153 6.76 9.72 -13.96
C THR A 153 5.91 9.47 -12.71
N ALA A 154 6.40 8.63 -11.80
CA ALA A 154 5.71 8.36 -10.56
C ALA A 154 5.68 9.58 -9.63
N ASP A 155 6.77 10.37 -9.53
CA ASP A 155 6.80 11.66 -8.79
C ASP A 155 5.71 12.61 -9.26
N PHE A 156 5.57 12.78 -10.57
CA PHE A 156 4.51 13.62 -11.13
C PHE A 156 3.11 13.11 -10.75
N HIS A 157 2.87 11.81 -10.83
CA HIS A 157 1.59 11.23 -10.43
C HIS A 157 1.33 11.32 -8.91
N TRP A 158 2.35 11.16 -8.06
CA TRP A 158 2.20 11.32 -6.61
C TRP A 158 1.83 12.75 -6.23
N ARG A 159 2.35 13.75 -6.94
CA ARG A 159 1.93 15.16 -6.79
C ARG A 159 0.46 15.36 -7.11
N THR A 160 0.00 14.87 -8.26
CA THR A 160 -1.43 14.93 -8.61
C THR A 160 -2.30 14.16 -7.61
N LEU A 161 -1.84 13.00 -7.13
CA LEU A 161 -2.55 12.23 -6.12
C LEU A 161 -2.63 13.01 -4.79
N ALA A 162 -1.57 13.70 -4.39
CA ALA A 162 -1.55 14.45 -3.14
C ALA A 162 -2.51 15.64 -3.17
N GLU A 163 -2.64 16.34 -4.31
CA GLU A 163 -3.68 17.36 -4.53
C GLU A 163 -5.08 16.76 -4.33
N TYR A 164 -5.35 15.61 -4.95
CA TYR A 164 -6.61 14.91 -4.78
C TYR A 164 -6.88 14.48 -3.33
N LEU A 165 -5.87 13.97 -2.62
CA LEU A 165 -6.01 13.56 -1.21
C LEU A 165 -6.24 14.77 -0.29
N GLU A 166 -5.62 15.92 -0.59
CA GLU A 166 -5.84 17.16 0.15
C GLU A 166 -7.30 17.62 0.05
N ASP A 167 -7.87 17.62 -1.17
CA ASP A 167 -9.26 17.98 -1.40
C ASP A 167 -10.24 17.12 -0.57
N LEU A 168 -9.95 15.82 -0.46
CA LEU A 168 -10.75 14.88 0.31
C LEU A 168 -10.55 14.99 1.83
N CYS A 169 -9.44 15.56 2.31
CA CYS A 169 -9.08 15.55 3.72
C CYS A 169 -9.96 16.52 4.53
N THR A 170 -11.12 16.09 5.03
CA THR A 170 -11.95 16.90 5.94
C THR A 170 -11.27 17.08 7.31
N PRO A 171 -11.73 17.99 8.20
CA PRO A 171 -11.22 18.09 9.56
C PRO A 171 -11.27 16.76 10.33
N GLU A 172 -12.31 15.95 10.12
CA GLU A 172 -12.47 14.63 10.75
C GLU A 172 -11.42 13.62 10.23
N ILE A 173 -11.12 13.65 8.92
CA ILE A 173 -10.05 12.82 8.34
C ILE A 173 -8.68 13.27 8.85
N LEU A 174 -8.46 14.58 8.97
CA LEU A 174 -7.21 15.13 9.50
C LEU A 174 -6.97 14.72 10.97
N GLU A 175 -8.04 14.72 11.77
CA GLU A 175 -8.03 14.19 13.13
C GLU A 175 -7.75 12.68 13.13
N ALA A 176 -8.39 11.92 12.24
CA ALA A 176 -8.18 10.48 12.11
C ALA A 176 -6.76 10.11 11.66
N LEU A 177 -6.07 10.96 10.90
CA LEU A 177 -4.65 10.81 10.56
C LEU A 177 -3.75 11.09 11.78
N THR A 178 -4.09 12.10 12.57
CA THR A 178 -3.28 12.57 13.70
C THR A 178 -3.14 11.47 14.76
N LYS A 179 -1.88 11.18 15.13
CA LYS A 179 -1.48 10.10 16.05
C LYS A 179 -1.90 8.69 15.61
N LYS A 180 -2.41 8.54 14.39
CA LYS A 180 -2.72 7.26 13.74
C LYS A 180 -1.68 6.90 12.70
N VAL A 181 -1.28 7.84 11.85
CA VAL A 181 -0.32 7.62 10.75
C VAL A 181 0.91 8.47 10.97
N TYR A 182 2.05 7.80 11.10
CA TYR A 182 3.36 8.39 11.35
C TYR A 182 4.20 8.33 10.07
N VAL A 183 4.56 9.50 9.54
CA VAL A 183 5.21 9.64 8.25
C VAL A 183 6.67 10.04 8.46
N SER A 184 7.60 9.17 8.07
CA SER A 184 9.03 9.44 8.08
C SER A 184 9.42 10.28 6.87
N ILE A 185 10.16 11.36 7.11
CA ILE A 185 10.79 12.19 6.07
C ILE A 185 12.24 12.45 6.45
N THR A 186 13.09 12.68 5.45
CA THR A 186 14.48 13.08 5.65
C THR A 186 14.60 14.58 5.39
N LEU A 187 14.94 15.36 6.42
CA LEU A 187 15.32 16.76 6.26
C LEU A 187 16.77 16.84 5.79
N LEU A 188 17.08 17.70 4.81
CA LEU A 188 18.44 17.82 4.28
C LEU A 188 19.33 18.74 5.14
N PHE A 189 18.75 19.72 5.82
CA PHE A 189 19.49 20.75 6.56
C PHE A 189 18.86 21.01 7.94
N PRO A 190 19.38 20.41 9.02
CA PRO A 190 20.42 19.37 9.04
C PRO A 190 19.92 18.02 8.53
N TRP A 191 20.84 17.16 8.03
CA TRP A 191 20.53 15.79 7.64
C TRP A 191 19.98 15.01 8.83
N SER A 192 18.66 14.79 8.85
CA SER A 192 17.97 14.22 10.00
C SER A 192 16.65 13.59 9.61
N ASN A 193 16.24 12.57 10.36
CA ASN A 193 14.89 12.02 10.25
C ASN A 193 13.90 12.89 11.02
N LYS A 194 12.72 13.12 10.44
CA LYS A 194 11.56 13.70 11.13
C LYS A 194 10.36 12.78 10.95
N LEU A 195 9.83 12.28 12.07
CA LEU A 195 8.63 11.45 12.11
C LEU A 195 7.40 12.33 12.40
N ILE A 196 6.62 12.62 11.37
CA ILE A 196 5.43 13.47 11.44
C ILE A 196 4.26 12.63 11.93
N SER A 197 3.53 13.12 12.93
CA SER A 197 2.37 12.41 13.48
C SER A 197 1.22 13.31 13.94
N ILE A 198 1.39 14.63 13.80
CA ILE A 198 0.37 15.63 14.12
C ILE A 198 0.20 16.47 12.87
N TYR A 199 -1.03 16.52 12.36
CA TYR A 199 -1.38 17.25 11.15
C TYR A 199 -2.33 18.37 11.52
N THR A 200 -1.88 19.62 11.42
CA THR A 200 -2.63 20.82 11.82
C THR A 200 -3.39 21.47 10.66
N SER A 201 -3.04 21.11 9.42
CA SER A 201 -3.76 21.54 8.21
C SER A 201 -3.70 20.47 7.11
N LYS A 202 -4.63 20.56 6.15
CA LYS A 202 -4.64 19.68 4.97
C LYS A 202 -3.36 19.83 4.15
N GLU A 203 -2.89 21.06 3.97
CA GLU A 203 -1.63 21.37 3.28
C GLU A 203 -0.42 20.72 3.96
N GLN A 204 -0.36 20.75 5.29
CA GLN A 204 0.73 20.09 6.03
C GLN A 204 0.67 18.58 5.85
N ALA A 205 -0.53 17.98 5.91
CA ALA A 205 -0.73 16.54 5.68
C ALA A 205 -0.33 16.13 4.25
N GLN A 206 -0.72 16.92 3.25
CA GLN A 206 -0.31 16.74 1.86
C GLN A 206 1.20 16.81 1.70
N LYS A 207 1.85 17.84 2.27
CA LYS A 207 3.31 17.99 2.21
C LYS A 207 4.04 16.84 2.90
N ALA A 208 3.50 16.29 4.00
CA ALA A 208 4.05 15.09 4.63
C ALA A 208 3.96 13.87 3.70
N PHE A 209 2.78 13.65 3.10
CA PHE A 209 2.54 12.57 2.13
C PHE A 209 3.46 12.66 0.91
N LEU A 210 3.71 13.87 0.42
CA LEU A 210 4.66 14.09 -0.68
C LEU A 210 6.10 13.89 -0.21
N ALA A 211 6.52 14.55 0.87
CA ALA A 211 7.90 14.53 1.33
C ALA A 211 8.40 13.10 1.61
N THR A 212 7.52 12.19 2.03
CA THR A 212 7.93 10.81 2.30
C THR A 212 8.24 10.00 1.05
N GLY A 213 7.75 10.36 -0.16
CA GLY A 213 7.94 9.54 -1.37
C GLY A 213 8.22 10.31 -2.67
N SER A 214 8.28 11.64 -2.62
CA SER A 214 8.57 12.53 -3.77
C SER A 214 9.94 13.18 -3.62
N MET A 215 10.46 13.69 -4.74
CA MET A 215 11.74 14.38 -4.79
C MET A 215 11.59 15.83 -4.29
N PHE A 216 12.43 16.24 -3.34
CA PHE A 216 12.63 17.64 -2.94
C PHE A 216 11.34 18.42 -2.62
N ILE A 217 10.81 18.20 -1.42
CA ILE A 217 9.60 18.87 -0.94
C ILE A 217 9.96 19.90 0.12
N ASN A 218 9.42 21.12 0.02
CA ASN A 218 9.51 22.08 1.12
C ASN A 218 8.49 21.71 2.21
N TYR A 219 8.97 21.20 3.33
CA TYR A 219 8.19 20.90 4.51
C TYR A 219 8.54 21.88 5.63
N GLU A 220 7.62 22.80 5.95
CA GLU A 220 7.78 23.80 7.02
C GLU A 220 9.07 24.62 6.91
N GLY A 221 9.39 25.09 5.70
CA GLY A 221 10.58 25.91 5.44
C GLY A 221 11.87 25.11 5.27
N ASN A 222 11.83 23.77 5.39
CA ASN A 222 12.98 22.90 5.24
C ASN A 222 12.85 22.05 3.98
N LEU A 223 13.96 21.82 3.28
CA LEU A 223 13.98 20.90 2.15
C LEU A 223 14.01 19.47 2.66
N ALA A 224 13.04 18.67 2.23
CA ALA A 224 12.85 17.28 2.63
C ALA A 224 12.84 16.34 1.41
N ILE A 225 13.27 15.11 1.65
CA ILE A 225 13.20 13.98 0.70
C ILE A 225 12.62 12.75 1.42
N ASP A 226 12.50 11.66 0.66
CA ASP A 226 11.99 10.36 1.13
C ASP A 226 12.59 9.96 2.50
N GLY A 227 11.72 9.54 3.42
CA GLY A 227 12.10 9.12 4.76
C GLY A 227 13.04 7.92 4.78
N GLY A 228 12.99 7.08 3.74
CA GLY A 228 13.84 5.90 3.60
C GLY A 228 15.33 6.22 3.53
N ALA A 229 15.70 7.47 3.19
CA ALA A 229 17.10 7.89 3.22
C ALA A 229 17.69 7.98 4.64
N THR A 230 16.85 8.03 5.69
CA THR A 230 17.32 8.08 7.09
C THR A 230 16.72 6.99 7.97
N ASP A 231 15.45 6.64 7.78
CA ASP A 231 14.79 5.55 8.49
C ASP A 231 13.71 4.93 7.61
N CYS A 232 14.03 3.76 7.04
CA CYS A 232 13.16 2.99 6.16
C CYS A 232 11.89 2.49 6.84
N ALA A 233 11.99 2.15 8.12
CA ALA A 233 10.99 1.42 8.88
C ALA A 233 10.92 2.01 10.31
N PRO A 234 10.40 3.25 10.45
CA PRO A 234 10.44 4.01 11.69
C PRO A 234 9.60 3.34 12.80
N ARG A 235 10.28 2.64 13.72
CA ARG A 235 9.63 1.85 14.78
C ARG A 235 9.20 2.70 15.98
N PHE A 236 8.17 2.26 16.68
CA PHE A 236 7.64 2.91 17.88
C PHE A 236 8.40 2.53 19.15
N LYS A 237 9.26 3.44 19.62
CA LYS A 237 10.14 3.27 20.80
C LYS A 237 9.47 3.42 22.17
N ASP A 238 8.14 3.45 22.23
CA ASP A 238 7.41 3.73 23.47
C ASP A 238 7.02 2.48 24.27
N GLY A 239 7.30 1.28 23.74
CA GLY A 239 7.07 0.00 24.42
C GLY A 239 5.59 -0.27 24.75
N LYS A 240 4.64 0.45 24.14
CA LYS A 240 3.22 0.36 24.53
C LYS A 240 2.50 -0.86 23.98
N ARG A 241 2.95 -1.38 22.83
CA ARG A 241 2.27 -2.45 22.08
C ARG A 241 3.27 -3.29 21.31
N SER A 242 2.84 -4.49 20.94
CA SER A 242 3.53 -5.27 19.90
C SER A 242 3.46 -4.54 18.56
N GLN A 243 4.49 -4.71 17.76
CA GLN A 243 4.59 -4.15 16.42
C GLN A 243 4.68 -5.26 15.39
N LEU A 244 3.87 -5.16 14.33
CA LEU A 244 4.09 -5.88 13.09
C LEU A 244 5.00 -5.03 12.21
N ILE A 245 6.20 -5.51 11.91
CA ILE A 245 7.07 -4.89 10.91
C ILE A 245 6.83 -5.60 9.58
N VAL A 246 6.60 -4.82 8.53
CA VAL A 246 6.47 -5.27 7.14
C VAL A 246 7.63 -4.70 6.33
N GLU A 247 8.61 -5.54 6.01
CA GLU A 247 9.79 -5.18 5.22
C GLU A 247 9.54 -5.47 3.74
N LEU A 248 9.10 -4.46 2.99
CA LEU A 248 8.66 -4.59 1.60
C LEU A 248 9.76 -5.12 0.68
N LEU A 249 11.02 -4.73 0.90
CA LEU A 249 12.14 -5.19 0.09
C LEU A 249 12.44 -6.69 0.28
N ASN A 250 11.89 -7.31 1.32
CA ASN A 250 12.04 -8.75 1.58
C ASN A 250 10.84 -9.58 1.07
N SER A 251 9.90 -8.98 0.33
CA SER A 251 8.66 -9.61 -0.16
C SER A 251 8.83 -10.66 -1.27
N GLU A 252 10.05 -11.16 -1.54
CA GLU A 252 10.43 -12.07 -2.65
C GLU A 252 10.02 -11.59 -4.07
N LEU A 253 9.30 -10.47 -4.18
CA LEU A 253 8.95 -9.83 -5.43
C LEU A 253 10.22 -9.30 -6.14
N PRO A 254 10.25 -9.28 -7.48
CA PRO A 254 11.41 -8.78 -8.21
C PRO A 254 11.73 -7.32 -7.85
N MET A 255 13.01 -6.98 -7.62
CA MET A 255 13.43 -5.62 -7.27
C MET A 255 13.00 -4.54 -8.29
N ARG A 256 12.82 -4.89 -9.57
CA ARG A 256 12.27 -3.95 -10.57
C ARG A 256 10.87 -3.43 -10.19
N ASN A 257 10.14 -4.19 -9.38
CA ASN A 257 8.80 -3.86 -8.91
C ASN A 257 8.80 -2.76 -7.84
N VAL A 258 9.96 -2.29 -7.39
CA VAL A 258 10.05 -1.04 -6.62
C VAL A 258 9.58 0.16 -7.47
N VAL A 259 9.85 0.16 -8.77
CA VAL A 259 9.56 1.30 -9.65
C VAL A 259 8.48 1.04 -10.70
N SER A 260 8.19 -0.22 -11.05
CA SER A 260 7.11 -0.53 -11.99
C SER A 260 6.69 -2.00 -12.00
N PHE A 261 5.42 -2.24 -12.33
CA PHE A 261 4.90 -3.58 -12.64
C PHE A 261 4.62 -3.69 -14.15
N LYS A 262 4.54 -4.90 -14.70
CA LYS A 262 4.17 -5.10 -16.13
C LYS A 262 2.70 -4.80 -16.42
N GLY A 263 1.87 -4.72 -15.38
CA GLY A 263 0.44 -4.41 -15.51
C GLY A 263 -0.37 -5.04 -14.39
N LEU A 264 -1.70 -5.02 -14.57
CA LEU A 264 -2.66 -5.44 -13.56
C LEU A 264 -2.46 -6.88 -13.05
N ALA A 265 -2.17 -7.84 -13.94
CA ALA A 265 -2.01 -9.24 -13.52
C ALA A 265 -0.86 -9.45 -12.53
N GLU A 266 0.26 -8.74 -12.74
CA GLU A 266 1.41 -8.83 -11.82
C GLU A 266 1.12 -8.13 -10.49
N VAL A 267 0.37 -7.02 -10.52
CA VAL A 267 -0.08 -6.34 -9.30
C VAL A 267 -1.05 -7.22 -8.50
N LEU A 268 -2.04 -7.83 -9.15
CA LEU A 268 -2.96 -8.76 -8.48
C LEU A 268 -2.20 -9.91 -7.82
N LYS A 269 -1.23 -10.50 -8.52
CA LYS A 269 -0.37 -11.54 -7.96
C LYS A 269 0.41 -11.05 -6.73
N ALA A 270 0.95 -9.83 -6.75
CA ALA A 270 1.64 -9.26 -5.60
C ALA A 270 0.71 -9.07 -4.39
N VAL A 271 -0.54 -8.62 -4.61
CA VAL A 271 -1.54 -8.50 -3.55
C VAL A 271 -1.88 -9.88 -2.98
N GLU A 272 -2.17 -10.87 -3.83
CA GLU A 272 -2.49 -12.24 -3.40
C GLU A 272 -1.32 -12.87 -2.63
N MET A 273 -0.09 -12.66 -3.10
CA MET A 273 1.13 -13.13 -2.42
C MET A 273 1.26 -12.51 -1.02
N GLY A 274 1.00 -11.21 -0.86
CA GLY A 274 0.99 -10.57 0.46
C GLY A 274 -0.11 -11.08 1.39
N GLN A 275 -1.26 -11.50 0.85
CA GLN A 275 -2.29 -12.17 1.65
C GLN A 275 -1.83 -13.56 2.11
N ASP A 276 -1.28 -14.35 1.21
CA ASP A 276 -0.88 -15.73 1.46
C ASP A 276 0.28 -15.82 2.45
N ASP A 277 1.35 -15.06 2.20
CA ASP A 277 2.51 -15.05 3.07
C ASP A 277 2.18 -14.53 4.48
N PHE A 278 1.29 -13.54 4.59
CA PHE A 278 0.92 -13.02 5.90
C PHE A 278 0.04 -14.03 6.67
N VAL A 279 -0.88 -14.73 6.01
CA VAL A 279 -1.65 -15.81 6.64
C VAL A 279 -0.73 -16.96 7.07
N GLU A 280 0.26 -17.33 6.25
CA GLU A 280 1.26 -18.34 6.60
C GLU A 280 2.11 -17.91 7.81
N PHE A 281 2.56 -16.65 7.83
CA PHE A 281 3.28 -16.06 8.96
C PHE A 281 2.44 -16.14 10.25
N LEU A 282 1.15 -15.79 10.19
CA LEU A 282 0.25 -15.86 11.34
C LEU A 282 -0.01 -17.28 11.84
N LYS A 283 0.16 -18.32 11.00
CA LYS A 283 0.05 -19.74 11.40
C LYS A 283 1.27 -20.25 12.17
N GLY A 284 2.29 -19.42 12.37
CA GLY A 284 3.58 -19.87 12.91
C GLY A 284 4.44 -20.62 11.89
N GLY A 285 4.16 -20.43 10.58
CA GLY A 285 5.00 -20.93 9.50
C GLY A 285 6.41 -20.32 9.54
N GLU A 286 7.32 -20.84 8.73
CA GLU A 286 8.70 -20.35 8.61
C GLU A 286 8.70 -18.81 8.54
N LYS A 287 9.64 -18.16 9.23
CA LYS A 287 9.82 -16.71 9.18
C LYS A 287 9.92 -16.28 7.70
N LYS A 288 8.84 -15.76 7.14
CA LYS A 288 8.89 -15.04 5.88
C LYS A 288 9.71 -13.79 6.14
N ASN A 289 10.78 -13.57 5.37
CA ASN A 289 11.73 -12.48 5.60
C ASN A 289 11.06 -11.09 5.63
N ALA A 290 9.87 -10.95 5.06
CA ALA A 290 9.10 -9.71 5.03
C ALA A 290 8.36 -9.37 6.35
N PHE A 291 8.21 -10.31 7.29
CA PHE A 291 7.40 -10.09 8.49
C PHE A 291 8.13 -10.41 9.78
N MET A 292 7.92 -9.56 10.78
CA MET A 292 8.32 -9.86 12.14
C MET A 292 7.36 -9.22 13.14
N PHE A 293 7.07 -9.95 14.23
CA PHE A 293 6.52 -9.33 15.43
C PHE A 293 7.66 -8.89 16.34
N VAL A 294 7.58 -7.67 16.82
CA VAL A 294 8.52 -7.11 17.80
C VAL A 294 7.75 -6.70 19.05
N ASP A 295 8.21 -7.17 20.21
CA ASP A 295 7.78 -6.70 21.52
C ASP A 295 8.91 -5.79 22.05
N GLU A 296 8.72 -4.47 22.00
CA GLU A 296 9.77 -3.47 22.23
C GLU A 296 10.17 -3.29 23.71
N ARG A 297 10.19 -4.38 24.49
CA ARG A 297 10.85 -4.41 25.80
C ARG A 297 12.37 -4.58 25.70
N GLU A 298 12.92 -4.77 24.50
CA GLU A 298 14.35 -4.91 24.25
C GLU A 298 14.87 -3.80 23.33
N SER A 299 16.08 -3.30 23.59
CA SER A 299 16.69 -2.14 22.93
C SER A 299 17.13 -2.40 21.48
N TRP A 300 16.74 -1.55 20.53
CA TRP A 300 17.11 -1.67 19.10
C TRP A 300 17.88 -0.46 18.56
N GLY A 301 18.78 -0.72 17.59
CA GLY A 301 19.48 0.29 16.78
C GLY A 301 18.66 0.80 15.59
N THR A 302 19.22 1.77 14.85
CA THR A 302 18.63 2.29 13.60
C THR A 302 18.71 1.27 12.46
N PHE A 303 17.69 1.21 11.60
CA PHE A 303 17.64 0.30 10.45
C PHE A 303 17.98 1.04 9.16
N THR A 304 18.86 0.48 8.34
CA THR A 304 19.19 1.00 7.00
C THR A 304 18.41 0.22 5.96
N CYS A 305 17.72 0.93 5.04
CA CYS A 305 17.52 0.36 3.71
C CYS A 305 18.93 0.15 3.07
#